data_AF-A0A7W5IDT7-F1
#
_entry.id   AF-A0A7W5IDT7-F1
#
_cell.length_a   1.000
_cell.length_b   1.000
_cell.length_c   1.000
_cell.angle_alpha   90.00
_cell.angle_beta   90.00
_cell.angle_gamma   90.00
#
_symmetry.space_group_name_H-M   'P 1'
#
loop_
_entity.id
_entity.type
_entity.pdbx_description
1 polymer ?
#
loop_
_entity_poly.entity_id
_entity_poly.type
_entity_poly.pdbx_seq_one_letter_code
_entity_poly.pdbx_strand_id
1 'polypeptide(L)'
;MDVTQQIEAAAELIRNANGILITDGARMGLDSGLPDFRGDDGFWRAYPALRAEGIGFMDIANGEAFKRDPVRAWGFYGHRLNLYRRTAPYEGFNILRRWASAKEHGAFVFTSNVDGQFQKAGFEANRILECHGSIHRLQCTRPCSHETWSADDFHAEVDEEHCALTSALPRCPKCGSVARPNILMLDDDDWNDYAIRRRRLRFEAWLAGVERMAIVEVGVVRTAPSVHGVPEMTRSQVIRINRPADAIDPKRGINICGGALGILRQLSGFI
;
A
#
# COMPACT_ATOMS: atom_id res chain seq x y z
N MET A 1 -24.92 3.78 -17.65
CA MET A 1 -23.81 3.73 -18.61
C MET A 1 -23.44 2.27 -18.78
N ASP A 2 -23.30 1.80 -20.01
CA ASP A 2 -22.61 0.54 -20.27
C ASP A 2 -21.10 0.68 -19.99
N VAL A 3 -20.36 -0.43 -20.02
CA VAL A 3 -18.92 -0.44 -19.69
C VAL A 3 -18.11 0.45 -20.64
N THR A 4 -18.46 0.49 -21.93
CA THR A 4 -17.76 1.32 -22.92
C THR A 4 -17.94 2.80 -22.60
N GLN A 5 -19.18 3.23 -22.34
CA GLN A 5 -19.49 4.60 -21.92
C GLN A 5 -18.78 4.99 -20.62
N GLN A 6 -18.66 4.06 -19.66
CA GLN A 6 -17.92 4.28 -18.43
C GLN A 6 -16.43 4.50 -18.70
N ILE A 7 -15.83 3.71 -19.60
CA ILE A 7 -14.42 3.81 -19.98
C ILE A 7 -14.15 5.14 -20.70
N GLU A 8 -15.01 5.52 -21.66
CA GLU A 8 -14.86 6.77 -22.40
C GLU A 8 -14.94 8.00 -21.47
N ALA A 9 -15.94 8.03 -20.58
CA ALA A 9 -16.11 9.09 -19.61
C ALA A 9 -14.94 9.16 -18.61
N ALA A 10 -14.44 8.00 -18.14
CA ALA A 10 -13.27 7.94 -17.27
C ALA A 10 -11.99 8.41 -17.98
N ALA A 11 -11.80 8.02 -19.24
CA ALA A 11 -10.67 8.47 -20.06
C ALA A 11 -10.72 9.98 -20.27
N GLU A 12 -11.91 10.57 -20.50
CA GLU A 12 -12.09 12.01 -20.61
C GLU A 12 -11.68 12.75 -19.33
N LEU A 13 -12.12 12.26 -18.16
CA LEU A 13 -11.69 12.80 -16.86
C LEU A 13 -10.16 12.77 -16.71
N ILE A 14 -9.52 11.66 -17.10
CA ILE A 14 -8.06 11.53 -17.02
C ILE A 14 -7.40 12.48 -18.02
N ARG A 15 -7.88 12.62 -19.26
CA ARG A 15 -7.32 13.53 -20.27
C ARG A 15 -7.37 14.99 -19.78
N ASN A 16 -8.51 15.43 -19.26
CA ASN A 16 -8.75 16.82 -18.85
C ASN A 16 -8.09 17.21 -17.50
N ALA A 17 -7.67 16.22 -16.71
CA ALA A 17 -6.95 16.46 -15.46
C ALA A 17 -5.52 16.99 -15.70
N ASN A 18 -5.06 17.87 -14.81
CA ASN A 18 -3.67 18.33 -14.74
C ASN A 18 -2.87 17.67 -13.59
N GLY A 19 -3.52 16.84 -12.77
CA GLY A 19 -2.87 15.96 -11.80
C GLY A 19 -3.72 14.71 -11.52
N ILE A 20 -3.06 13.59 -11.19
CA ILE A 20 -3.74 12.32 -10.91
C ILE A 20 -3.47 11.88 -9.47
N LEU A 21 -4.53 11.66 -8.69
CA LEU A 21 -4.42 11.00 -7.40
C LEU A 21 -4.68 9.50 -7.61
N ILE A 22 -3.69 8.69 -7.27
CA ILE A 22 -3.81 7.23 -7.31
C ILE A 22 -4.09 6.74 -5.88
N THR A 23 -5.19 6.02 -5.69
CA THR A 23 -5.48 5.34 -4.43
C THR A 23 -5.49 3.83 -4.63
N ASP A 24 -4.81 3.10 -3.74
CA ASP A 24 -4.75 1.64 -3.77
C ASP A 24 -4.82 1.07 -2.35
N GLY A 25 -5.62 0.02 -2.20
CA GLY A 25 -5.88 -0.64 -0.93
C GLY A 25 -5.10 -1.94 -0.72
N ALA A 26 -5.00 -2.81 -1.73
CA ALA A 26 -4.35 -4.14 -1.64
C ALA A 26 -4.34 -4.93 -2.97
N ARG A 27 -5.30 -4.70 -3.87
CA ARG A 27 -5.49 -5.58 -5.03
C ARG A 27 -4.41 -5.43 -6.10
N MET A 28 -3.78 -4.25 -6.23
CA MET A 28 -2.66 -4.11 -7.18
C MET A 28 -1.49 -5.04 -6.84
N GLY A 29 -1.30 -5.34 -5.55
CA GLY A 29 -0.35 -6.36 -5.09
C GLY A 29 -0.74 -7.78 -5.54
N LEU A 30 -2.03 -8.13 -5.48
CA LEU A 30 -2.53 -9.44 -5.93
C LEU A 30 -2.28 -9.67 -7.43
N ASP A 31 -2.50 -8.65 -8.25
CA ASP A 31 -2.23 -8.71 -9.69
C ASP A 31 -0.72 -8.82 -9.99
N SER A 32 0.14 -8.48 -9.01
CA SER A 32 1.60 -8.75 -9.05
C SER A 32 1.97 -10.15 -8.54
N GLY A 33 1.00 -10.98 -8.15
CA GLY A 33 1.22 -12.33 -7.61
C GLY A 33 1.49 -12.36 -6.10
N LEU A 34 1.22 -11.28 -5.36
CA LEU A 34 1.29 -11.32 -3.90
C LEU A 34 0.08 -12.11 -3.32
N PRO A 35 0.26 -12.86 -2.22
CA PRO A 35 -0.84 -13.54 -1.54
C PRO A 35 -1.88 -12.56 -1.01
N ASP A 36 -3.15 -12.96 -1.04
CA ASP A 36 -4.19 -12.26 -0.28
C ASP A 36 -4.07 -12.67 1.19
N PHE A 37 -3.57 -11.77 2.02
CA PHE A 37 -3.48 -11.95 3.47
C PHE A 37 -4.80 -11.65 4.18
N ARG A 38 -5.87 -11.31 3.45
CA ARG A 38 -7.19 -11.04 4.04
C ARG A 38 -7.98 -12.35 4.17
N GLY A 39 -8.52 -12.56 5.37
CA GLY A 39 -9.24 -13.77 5.73
C GLY A 39 -8.30 -14.90 6.14
N ASP A 40 -8.76 -15.71 7.10
CA ASP A 40 -7.93 -16.71 7.76
C ASP A 40 -7.42 -17.77 6.79
N ASP A 41 -8.21 -18.18 5.80
CA ASP A 41 -7.81 -19.20 4.82
C ASP A 41 -6.63 -18.77 3.94
N GLY A 42 -6.60 -17.51 3.49
CA GLY A 42 -5.51 -16.99 2.66
C GLY A 42 -4.24 -16.80 3.46
N PHE A 43 -4.39 -16.23 4.65
CA PHE A 43 -3.32 -16.02 5.61
C PHE A 43 -2.68 -17.34 6.07
N TRP A 44 -3.48 -18.31 6.53
CA TRP A 44 -2.98 -19.58 7.04
C TRP A 44 -2.36 -20.49 5.97
N ARG A 45 -2.73 -20.34 4.69
CA ARG A 45 -1.99 -20.99 3.59
C ARG A 45 -0.56 -20.47 3.48
N ALA A 46 -0.36 -19.17 3.71
CA ALA A 46 0.97 -18.56 3.71
C ALA A 46 1.75 -18.76 5.02
N TYR A 47 1.05 -19.08 6.12
CA TYR A 47 1.66 -19.28 7.44
C TYR A 47 1.11 -20.54 8.15
N PRO A 48 1.50 -21.75 7.73
CA PRO A 48 1.04 -22.99 8.35
C PRO A 48 1.37 -23.10 9.85
N ALA A 49 2.51 -22.57 10.29
CA ALA A 49 2.90 -22.54 11.71
C ALA A 49 1.89 -21.75 12.57
N LEU A 50 1.44 -20.59 12.06
CA LEU A 50 0.47 -19.75 12.75
C LEU A 50 -0.91 -20.42 12.78
N ARG A 51 -1.27 -21.14 11.71
CA ARG A 51 -2.50 -21.94 11.65
C ARG A 51 -2.53 -23.02 12.72
N ALA A 52 -1.43 -23.77 12.90
CA ALA A 52 -1.34 -24.86 13.86
C ALA A 52 -1.59 -24.38 15.31
N GLU A 53 -1.30 -23.10 15.59
CA GLU A 53 -1.50 -22.46 16.89
C GLU A 53 -2.76 -21.59 16.98
N GLY A 54 -3.57 -21.52 15.91
CA GLY A 54 -4.78 -20.69 15.87
C GLY A 54 -4.50 -19.19 15.90
N ILE A 55 -3.28 -18.75 15.56
CA ILE A 55 -2.89 -17.35 15.50
C ILE A 55 -3.35 -16.78 14.16
N GLY A 56 -4.23 -15.77 14.19
CA GLY A 56 -4.72 -15.06 13.02
C GLY A 56 -3.85 -13.88 12.61
N PHE A 57 -4.21 -13.22 11.51
CA PHE A 57 -3.50 -12.04 11.01
C PHE A 57 -3.44 -10.92 12.05
N MET A 58 -4.58 -10.64 12.69
CA MET A 58 -4.69 -9.55 13.68
C MET A 58 -3.86 -9.84 14.94
N ASP A 59 -3.64 -11.12 15.28
CA ASP A 59 -2.85 -11.52 16.43
C ASP A 59 -1.35 -11.33 16.19
N ILE A 60 -0.84 -11.67 15.00
CA ILE A 60 0.59 -11.52 14.68
C ILE A 60 0.96 -10.11 14.21
N ALA A 61 0.05 -9.39 13.55
CA ALA A 61 0.23 -8.00 13.11
C ALA A 61 -0.13 -6.99 14.20
N ASN A 62 0.31 -7.26 15.44
CA ASN A 62 0.00 -6.50 16.64
C ASN A 62 1.30 -6.05 17.34
N GLY A 63 1.32 -4.80 17.83
CA GLY A 63 2.48 -4.21 18.50
C GLY A 63 2.90 -5.00 19.75
N GLU A 64 1.94 -5.48 20.53
CA GLU A 64 2.19 -6.29 21.73
C GLU A 64 2.70 -7.69 21.39
N ALA A 65 2.21 -8.30 20.31
CA ALA A 65 2.75 -9.57 19.82
C ALA A 65 4.22 -9.41 19.41
N PHE A 66 4.58 -8.31 18.76
CA PHE A 66 5.97 -8.00 18.40
C PHE A 66 6.86 -7.86 19.63
N LYS A 67 6.39 -7.16 20.67
CA LYS A 67 7.14 -6.99 21.93
C LYS A 67 7.36 -8.31 22.65
N ARG A 68 6.34 -9.17 22.67
CA ARG A 68 6.36 -10.47 23.36
C ARG A 68 7.34 -11.44 22.71
N ASP A 69 7.32 -11.55 21.39
CA ASP A 69 8.19 -12.45 20.64
C ASP A 69 8.70 -11.80 19.34
N PRO A 70 9.80 -11.01 19.43
CA PRO A 70 10.38 -10.35 18.26
C PRO A 70 10.89 -11.33 17.20
N VAL A 71 11.28 -12.55 17.59
CA VAL A 71 11.82 -13.56 16.65
C VAL A 71 10.70 -14.08 15.77
N ARG A 72 9.56 -14.44 16.37
CA ARG A 72 8.38 -14.88 15.63
C ARG A 72 7.74 -13.77 14.81
N ALA A 73 7.66 -12.56 15.37
CA ALA A 73 7.15 -11.41 14.63
C ALA A 73 8.04 -11.08 13.42
N TRP A 74 9.37 -11.16 13.56
CA TRP A 74 10.27 -11.05 12.41
C TRP A 74 10.25 -12.26 11.48
N GLY A 75 9.83 -13.45 11.91
CA GLY A 75 9.51 -14.55 10.99
C GLY A 75 8.40 -14.14 10.03
N PHE A 76 7.29 -13.61 10.57
CA PHE A 76 6.17 -13.09 9.78
C PHE A 76 6.57 -11.91 8.88
N TYR A 77 7.15 -10.84 9.44
CA TYR A 77 7.52 -9.65 8.68
C TYR A 77 8.73 -9.86 7.76
N GLY A 78 9.69 -10.69 8.16
CA GLY A 78 10.86 -11.04 7.35
C GLY A 78 10.48 -11.80 6.10
N HIS A 79 9.56 -12.77 6.21
CA HIS A 79 9.01 -13.47 5.04
C HIS A 79 8.35 -12.48 4.06
N ARG A 80 7.53 -11.55 4.58
CA ARG A 80 6.89 -10.49 3.76
C ARG A 80 7.90 -9.54 3.14
N LEU A 81 8.92 -9.11 3.87
CA LEU A 81 9.99 -8.25 3.35
C LEU A 81 10.68 -8.92 2.15
N ASN A 82 11.06 -10.18 2.30
CA ASN A 82 11.68 -10.96 1.23
C ASN A 82 10.73 -11.12 0.03
N LEU A 83 9.45 -11.38 0.29
CA LEU A 83 8.43 -11.52 -0.74
C LEU A 83 8.24 -10.22 -1.53
N TYR A 84 8.12 -9.09 -0.86
CA TYR A 84 7.94 -7.81 -1.54
C TYR A 84 9.19 -7.37 -2.31
N ARG A 85 10.39 -7.70 -1.82
CA ARG A 85 11.64 -7.47 -2.55
C ARG A 85 11.73 -8.27 -3.84
N ARG A 86 11.33 -9.55 -3.85
CA ARG A 86 11.40 -10.40 -5.05
C ARG A 86 10.27 -10.12 -6.05
N THR A 87 9.06 -9.81 -5.58
CA THR A 87 7.91 -9.61 -6.46
C THR A 87 8.04 -8.35 -7.32
N ALA A 88 7.98 -8.50 -8.65
CA ALA A 88 7.98 -7.38 -9.59
C ALA A 88 6.57 -6.76 -9.70
N PRO A 89 6.45 -5.42 -9.79
CA PRO A 89 5.16 -4.78 -10.03
C PRO A 89 4.60 -5.21 -11.39
N TYR A 90 3.31 -5.53 -11.45
CA TYR A 90 2.65 -5.82 -12.73
C TYR A 90 2.53 -4.57 -13.62
N GLU A 91 2.15 -4.77 -14.89
CA GLU A 91 2.11 -3.71 -15.92
C GLU A 91 1.21 -2.51 -15.56
N GLY A 92 0.19 -2.68 -14.73
CA GLY A 92 -0.73 -1.59 -14.36
C GLY A 92 -0.02 -0.42 -13.68
N PHE A 93 1.03 -0.68 -12.89
CA PHE A 93 1.85 0.39 -12.32
C PHE A 93 2.53 1.24 -13.40
N ASN A 94 3.05 0.61 -14.46
CA ASN A 94 3.67 1.32 -15.58
C ASN A 94 2.65 2.13 -16.39
N ILE A 95 1.42 1.61 -16.55
CA ILE A 95 0.32 2.37 -17.17
C ILE A 95 0.04 3.66 -16.39
N LEU A 96 -0.16 3.54 -15.08
CA LEU A 96 -0.43 4.69 -14.20
C LEU A 96 0.73 5.70 -14.22
N ARG A 97 1.99 5.21 -14.22
CA ARG A 97 3.18 6.07 -14.32
C ARG A 97 3.24 6.84 -15.63
N ARG A 98 2.88 6.21 -16.76
CA ARG A 98 2.80 6.91 -18.06
C ARG A 98 1.73 8.00 -18.03
N TRP A 99 0.55 7.72 -17.50
CA TRP A 99 -0.49 8.74 -17.35
C TRP A 99 0.00 9.89 -16.48
N ALA A 100 0.65 9.60 -15.34
CA ALA A 100 1.24 10.61 -14.47
C ALA A 100 2.24 11.50 -15.20
N SER A 101 3.16 10.92 -15.99
CA SER A 101 4.20 11.68 -16.70
C SER A 101 3.66 12.65 -17.76
N ALA A 102 2.43 12.45 -18.23
CA ALA A 102 1.77 13.34 -19.18
C ALA A 102 1.05 14.53 -18.51
N LYS A 103 1.11 14.66 -17.18
CA LYS A 103 0.40 15.68 -16.41
C LYS A 103 1.34 16.73 -15.84
N GLU A 104 0.90 17.98 -15.87
CA GLU A 104 1.63 19.13 -15.33
C GLU A 104 2.05 18.92 -13.87
N HIS A 105 1.14 18.44 -13.02
CA HIS A 105 1.42 18.16 -11.61
C HIS A 105 1.81 16.70 -11.33
N GLY A 106 1.95 15.88 -12.37
CA GLY A 106 2.23 14.46 -12.22
C GLY A 106 1.12 13.68 -11.53
N ALA A 107 1.51 12.65 -10.77
CA ALA A 107 0.62 11.93 -9.88
C ALA A 107 1.11 11.96 -8.44
N PHE A 108 0.18 11.78 -7.50
CA PHE A 108 0.47 11.46 -6.12
C PHE A 108 -0.21 10.14 -5.76
N VAL A 109 0.52 9.25 -5.10
CA VAL A 109 0.01 7.96 -4.64
C VAL A 109 -0.34 8.06 -3.16
N PHE A 110 -1.56 7.67 -2.81
CA PHE A 110 -1.99 7.44 -1.44
C PHE A 110 -2.35 5.96 -1.30
N THR A 111 -1.66 5.22 -0.44
CA THR A 111 -1.90 3.77 -0.29
C THR A 111 -1.82 3.33 1.16
N SER A 112 -2.64 2.33 1.52
CA SER A 112 -2.50 1.58 2.78
C SER A 112 -1.50 0.43 2.67
N ASN A 113 -1.03 0.11 1.46
CA ASN A 113 -0.04 -0.92 1.28
C ASN A 113 1.32 -0.48 1.84
N VAL A 114 2.03 -1.45 2.40
CA VAL A 114 3.34 -1.27 3.03
C VAL A 114 4.46 -1.97 2.25
N ASP A 115 4.14 -2.44 1.04
CA ASP A 115 4.96 -3.36 0.23
C ASP A 115 6.03 -2.67 -0.63
N GLY A 116 5.95 -1.36 -0.82
CA GLY A 116 6.88 -0.58 -1.64
C GLY A 116 6.75 -0.78 -3.16
N GLN A 117 5.65 -1.35 -3.67
CA GLN A 117 5.51 -1.66 -5.11
C GLN A 117 5.46 -0.42 -6.00
N PHE A 118 4.90 0.70 -5.52
CA PHE A 118 4.92 1.97 -6.26
C PHE A 118 6.36 2.50 -6.44
N GLN A 119 7.18 2.43 -5.40
CA GLN A 119 8.59 2.80 -5.44
C GLN A 119 9.34 1.89 -6.41
N LYS A 120 9.11 0.57 -6.34
CA LYS A 120 9.72 -0.40 -7.24
C LYS A 120 9.29 -0.20 -8.71
N ALA A 121 8.07 0.28 -8.94
CA ALA A 121 7.60 0.69 -10.26
C ALA A 121 8.15 2.05 -10.73
N GLY A 122 8.98 2.73 -9.94
CA GLY A 122 9.64 3.98 -10.31
C GLY A 122 8.79 5.24 -10.11
N PHE A 123 7.79 5.21 -9.24
CA PHE A 123 7.16 6.44 -8.77
C PHE A 123 8.12 7.20 -7.84
N GLU A 124 8.08 8.53 -7.90
CA GLU A 124 8.95 9.36 -7.06
C GLU A 124 8.60 9.20 -5.58
N ALA A 125 9.60 8.96 -4.73
CA ALA A 125 9.37 8.70 -3.30
C ALA A 125 8.72 9.89 -2.54
N ASN A 126 8.88 11.12 -3.03
CA ASN A 126 8.22 12.32 -2.48
C ASN A 126 6.76 12.47 -2.95
N ARG A 127 6.31 11.67 -3.93
CA ARG A 127 4.94 11.59 -4.46
C ARG A 127 4.19 10.35 -4.00
N ILE A 128 4.67 9.68 -2.94
CA ILE A 128 4.04 8.49 -2.38
C ILE A 128 3.80 8.69 -0.88
N LEU A 129 2.57 8.45 -0.45
CA LEU A 129 2.14 8.39 0.94
C LEU A 129 1.60 6.99 1.25
N GLU A 130 2.46 6.15 1.81
CA GLU A 130 2.08 4.90 2.46
C GLU A 130 1.57 5.24 3.87
N CYS A 131 0.26 5.33 4.05
CA CYS A 131 -0.34 5.90 5.25
C CYS A 131 -0.19 5.02 6.51
N HIS A 132 0.16 3.74 6.32
CA HIS A 132 0.44 2.78 7.39
C HIS A 132 1.93 2.49 7.55
N GLY A 133 2.81 3.30 6.95
CA GLY A 133 4.25 3.08 6.98
C GLY A 133 4.74 2.14 5.88
N SER A 134 5.94 1.58 6.02
CA SER A 134 6.56 0.75 4.98
C SER A 134 7.43 -0.32 5.62
N ILE A 135 7.35 -1.54 5.08
CA ILE A 135 8.18 -2.66 5.53
C ILE A 135 9.66 -2.49 5.20
N HIS A 136 9.96 -1.65 4.20
CA HIS A 136 11.32 -1.29 3.80
C HIS A 136 11.94 -0.21 4.70
N ARG A 137 11.24 0.19 5.76
CA ARG A 137 11.71 1.14 6.75
C ARG A 137 11.73 0.48 8.12
N LEU A 138 12.78 0.72 8.87
CA LEU A 138 12.94 0.26 10.24
C LEU A 138 12.74 1.41 11.22
N GLN A 139 12.19 1.09 12.38
CA GLN A 139 12.18 1.94 13.57
C GLN A 139 12.71 1.15 14.77
N CYS A 140 13.13 1.85 15.80
CA CYS A 140 13.50 1.20 17.06
C CYS A 140 12.24 0.67 17.77
N THR A 141 12.33 -0.48 18.45
CA THR A 141 11.23 -0.98 19.31
C THR A 141 11.09 -0.17 20.58
N ARG A 142 12.16 0.51 21.02
CA ARG A 142 12.09 1.58 22.02
C ARG A 142 11.96 2.91 21.29
N PRO A 143 11.04 3.80 21.66
CA PRO A 143 10.91 5.13 21.04
C PRO A 143 12.05 6.08 21.46
N CYS A 144 13.32 5.67 21.25
CA CYS A 144 14.52 6.42 21.62
C CYS A 144 14.80 7.61 20.70
N SER A 145 14.17 7.65 19.52
CA SER A 145 14.21 8.78 18.60
C SER A 145 13.06 8.72 17.60
N HIS A 146 12.83 9.82 16.88
CA HIS A 146 11.85 9.92 15.80
C HIS A 146 12.39 9.50 14.43
N GLU A 147 13.60 8.92 14.37
CA GLU A 147 14.19 8.48 13.10
C GLU A 147 13.70 7.09 12.68
N THR A 148 13.52 6.95 11.38
CA THR A 148 13.37 5.67 10.70
C THR A 148 14.49 5.56 9.67
N TRP A 149 14.93 4.35 9.36
CA TRP A 149 16.02 4.11 8.40
C TRP A 149 15.66 3.02 7.41
N SER A 150 16.47 2.85 6.36
CA SER A 150 16.21 1.83 5.35
C SER A 150 16.39 0.43 5.93
N ALA A 151 15.58 -0.52 5.46
CA ALA A 151 15.77 -1.93 5.75
C ALA A 151 16.74 -2.62 4.78
N ASP A 152 17.31 -1.90 3.80
CA ASP A 152 18.12 -2.48 2.70
C ASP A 152 19.23 -3.41 3.19
N ASP A 153 19.97 -3.02 4.24
CA ASP A 153 21.06 -3.80 4.82
C ASP A 153 20.59 -4.96 5.72
N PHE A 154 19.28 -5.08 5.96
CA PHE A 154 18.70 -6.19 6.71
C PHE A 154 18.24 -7.29 5.76
N HIS A 155 18.94 -8.42 5.79
CA HIS A 155 18.59 -9.62 5.04
C HIS A 155 17.98 -10.64 6.01
N ALA A 156 16.66 -10.77 5.99
CA ALA A 156 15.95 -11.69 6.88
C ALA A 156 16.10 -13.13 6.38
N GLU A 157 16.74 -13.99 7.17
CA GLU A 157 16.65 -15.44 7.01
C GLU A 157 15.49 -15.93 7.88
N VAL A 158 14.54 -16.63 7.27
CA VAL A 158 13.28 -17.04 7.91
C VAL A 158 13.10 -18.53 7.74
N ASP A 159 12.82 -19.20 8.84
CA ASP A 159 12.22 -20.53 8.85
C ASP A 159 10.71 -20.37 8.64
N GLU A 160 10.26 -20.61 7.40
CA GLU A 160 8.84 -20.50 7.03
C GLU A 160 7.97 -21.59 7.66
N GLU A 161 8.55 -22.76 7.99
CA GLU A 161 7.84 -23.87 8.63
C GLU A 161 7.47 -23.53 10.08
N HIS A 162 8.34 -22.79 10.77
CA HIS A 162 8.13 -22.38 12.17
C HIS A 162 7.76 -20.90 12.34
N CYS A 163 7.66 -20.13 11.24
CA CYS A 163 7.43 -18.68 11.25
C CYS A 163 8.40 -17.94 12.18
N ALA A 164 9.70 -18.22 12.07
CA ALA A 164 10.72 -17.70 12.95
C ALA A 164 11.87 -17.07 12.18
N LEU A 165 12.39 -15.94 12.67
CA LEU A 165 13.63 -15.37 12.15
C LEU A 165 14.83 -16.20 12.64
N THR A 166 15.69 -16.65 11.73
CA THR A 166 16.91 -17.40 12.04
C THR A 166 18.16 -16.54 11.97
N SER A 167 18.15 -15.49 11.14
CA SER A 167 19.18 -14.44 11.15
C SER A 167 19.14 -13.58 12.42
N ALA A 168 20.18 -12.77 12.63
CA ALA A 168 20.22 -11.84 13.75
C ALA A 168 19.10 -10.77 13.66
N LEU A 169 18.44 -10.50 14.78
CA LEU A 169 17.46 -9.41 14.87
C LEU A 169 18.12 -8.07 14.50
N PRO A 170 17.47 -7.23 13.66
CA PRO A 170 18.01 -5.93 13.33
C PRO A 170 18.06 -5.06 14.59
N ARG A 171 19.05 -4.18 14.66
CA ARG A 171 19.32 -3.35 15.83
C ARG A 171 19.20 -1.87 15.50
N CYS A 172 18.73 -1.09 16.47
CA CYS A 172 18.71 0.36 16.36
C CYS A 172 20.14 0.90 16.37
N PRO A 173 20.53 1.73 15.39
CA PRO A 173 21.89 2.28 15.32
C PRO A 173 22.21 3.27 16.46
N LYS A 174 21.19 3.78 17.17
CA LYS A 174 21.37 4.75 18.27
C LYS A 174 21.54 4.10 19.64
N CYS A 175 20.74 3.07 19.95
CA CYS A 175 20.67 2.53 21.31
C CYS A 175 20.86 1.01 21.40
N GLY A 176 21.08 0.31 20.27
CA GLY A 176 21.30 -1.14 20.23
C GLY A 176 20.09 -2.01 20.58
N SER A 177 18.92 -1.41 20.86
CA SER A 177 17.67 -2.17 21.04
C SER A 177 17.24 -2.83 19.73
N VAL A 178 16.36 -3.83 19.80
CA VAL A 178 15.80 -4.46 18.59
C VAL A 178 15.09 -3.41 17.74
N ALA A 179 15.19 -3.54 16.42
CA ALA A 179 14.45 -2.76 15.46
C ALA A 179 13.26 -3.58 14.93
N ARG A 180 12.24 -2.88 14.47
CA ARG A 180 11.03 -3.45 13.88
C ARG A 180 10.68 -2.71 12.60
N PRO A 181 9.86 -3.29 11.71
CA PRO A 181 9.32 -2.54 10.58
C PRO A 181 8.59 -1.29 11.08
N ASN A 182 8.76 -0.16 10.39
CA ASN A 182 7.99 1.05 10.61
C ASN A 182 6.65 0.91 9.89
N ILE A 183 5.82 0.03 10.42
CA ILE A 183 4.46 -0.25 9.98
C ILE A 183 3.54 -0.03 11.18
N LEU A 184 2.42 0.65 10.95
CA LEU A 184 1.35 0.77 11.92
C LEU A 184 0.74 -0.62 12.14
N MET A 185 1.01 -1.21 13.30
CA MET A 185 0.41 -2.47 13.72
C MET A 185 -0.87 -2.20 14.53
N LEU A 186 -1.63 -3.25 14.82
CA LEU A 186 -2.74 -3.14 15.78
C LEU A 186 -2.19 -2.93 17.19
N ASP A 187 -2.88 -2.14 18.00
CA ASP A 187 -2.51 -1.84 19.39
C ASP A 187 -1.04 -1.41 19.53
N ASP A 188 -0.64 -0.41 18.73
CA ASP A 188 0.75 -0.03 18.54
C ASP A 188 1.01 1.44 18.86
N ASP A 189 1.07 1.74 20.16
CA ASP A 189 1.37 3.08 20.66
C ASP A 189 2.81 3.54 20.35
N ASP A 190 3.69 2.59 20.01
CA ASP A 190 5.10 2.85 19.70
C ASP A 190 5.35 3.14 18.21
N TRP A 191 4.30 3.19 17.36
CA TRP A 191 4.48 3.46 15.94
C TRP A 191 5.05 4.88 15.70
N ASN A 192 6.19 4.95 15.01
CA ASN A 192 6.82 6.22 14.68
C ASN A 192 6.25 6.80 13.38
N ASP A 193 5.31 7.74 13.51
CA ASP A 193 4.60 8.37 12.40
C ASP A 193 5.28 9.63 11.81
N TYR A 194 6.42 10.08 12.37
CA TYR A 194 6.99 11.40 12.06
C TYR A 194 7.34 11.57 10.58
N ALA A 195 7.83 10.52 9.93
CA ALA A 195 8.10 10.53 8.48
C ALA A 195 6.80 10.59 7.67
N ILE A 196 5.74 9.94 8.13
CA ILE A 196 4.43 9.88 7.48
C ILE A 196 3.71 11.22 7.60
N ARG A 197 3.73 11.88 8.76
CA ARG A 197 3.20 13.25 8.92
C ARG A 197 3.87 14.25 7.97
N ARG A 198 5.19 14.17 7.79
CA ARG A 198 5.90 15.02 6.80
C ARG A 198 5.50 14.70 5.36
N ARG A 199 5.27 13.43 5.02
CA ARG A 199 4.75 13.03 3.70
C ARG A 199 3.31 13.52 3.49
N ARG A 200 2.47 13.49 4.53
CA ARG A 200 1.10 14.01 4.51
C ARG A 200 1.06 15.51 4.23
N LEU A 201 1.94 16.31 4.82
CA LEU A 201 2.02 17.74 4.49
C LEU A 201 2.37 17.97 3.01
N ARG A 202 3.25 17.16 2.41
CA ARG A 202 3.54 17.24 0.97
C ARG A 202 2.37 16.82 0.10
N PHE A 203 1.63 15.79 0.54
CA PHE A 203 0.41 15.37 -0.11
C PHE A 203 -0.64 16.50 -0.09
N GLU A 204 -0.89 17.11 1.06
CA GLU A 204 -1.82 18.24 1.21
C GLU A 204 -1.40 19.45 0.37
N ALA A 205 -0.11 19.78 0.34
CA ALA A 205 0.43 20.84 -0.52
C ALA A 205 0.25 20.53 -2.01
N TRP A 206 0.43 19.27 -2.43
CA TRP A 206 0.16 18.86 -3.81
C TRP A 206 -1.33 18.94 -4.13
N LEU A 207 -2.20 18.44 -3.25
CA LEU A 207 -3.65 18.52 -3.42
C LEU A 207 -4.11 19.97 -3.64
N ALA A 208 -3.57 20.91 -2.85
CA ALA A 208 -3.92 22.33 -2.96
C ALA A 208 -3.45 22.97 -4.28
N GLY A 209 -2.42 22.40 -4.92
CA GLY A 209 -1.88 22.89 -6.19
C GLY A 209 -2.56 22.31 -7.43
N VAL A 210 -3.33 21.23 -7.32
CA VAL A 210 -3.98 20.57 -8.47
C VAL A 210 -5.40 21.10 -8.64
N GLU A 211 -5.62 21.89 -9.69
CA GLU A 211 -6.94 22.47 -10.01
C GLU A 211 -7.93 21.45 -10.59
N ARG A 212 -7.46 20.58 -11.50
CA ARG A 212 -8.28 19.59 -12.21
C ARG A 212 -7.71 18.21 -11.93
N MET A 213 -8.26 17.56 -10.91
CA MET A 213 -7.78 16.26 -10.45
C MET A 213 -8.66 15.12 -10.91
N ALA A 214 -8.04 14.09 -11.50
CA ALA A 214 -8.66 12.78 -11.64
C ALA A 214 -8.21 11.87 -10.49
N ILE A 215 -9.15 11.20 -9.84
CA ILE A 215 -8.84 10.19 -8.82
C ILE A 215 -8.99 8.81 -9.47
N VAL A 216 -7.91 8.05 -9.53
CA VAL A 216 -7.91 6.67 -10.02
C VAL A 216 -7.75 5.75 -8.83
N GLU A 217 -8.85 5.11 -8.46
CA GLU A 217 -8.90 4.18 -7.34
C GLU A 217 -8.89 2.74 -7.85
N VAL A 218 -7.83 2.01 -7.51
CA VAL A 218 -7.65 0.63 -7.97
C VAL A 218 -7.82 -0.32 -6.80
N GLY A 219 -8.91 -1.07 -6.82
CA GLY A 219 -9.10 -2.21 -5.93
C GLY A 219 -9.13 -1.92 -4.42
N VAL A 220 -9.57 -0.71 -4.05
CA VAL A 220 -9.90 -0.35 -2.67
C VAL A 220 -11.23 -1.00 -2.28
N VAL A 221 -11.21 -1.82 -1.23
CA VAL A 221 -12.41 -2.42 -0.64
C VAL A 221 -12.95 -1.53 0.48
N ARG A 222 -14.27 -1.59 0.74
CA ARG A 222 -14.92 -0.78 1.80
C ARG A 222 -14.32 -0.99 3.20
N THR A 223 -13.66 -2.12 3.43
CA THR A 223 -13.00 -2.47 4.70
C THR A 223 -11.61 -1.85 4.88
N ALA A 224 -11.14 -1.01 3.95
CA ALA A 224 -9.90 -0.23 4.08
C ALA A 224 -10.22 1.26 4.37
N PRO A 225 -10.69 1.62 5.58
CA PRO A 225 -11.22 2.95 5.89
C PRO A 225 -10.18 4.06 5.70
N SER A 226 -8.90 3.77 5.94
CA SER A 226 -7.81 4.74 5.81
C SER A 226 -7.61 5.26 4.39
N VAL A 227 -8.05 4.53 3.37
CA VAL A 227 -7.94 4.91 1.95
C VAL A 227 -9.30 5.29 1.38
N HIS A 228 -10.37 4.57 1.74
CA HIS A 228 -11.72 4.79 1.20
C HIS A 228 -12.22 6.23 1.41
N GLY A 229 -11.84 6.90 2.51
CA GLY A 229 -12.25 8.28 2.79
C GLY A 229 -11.46 9.35 2.03
N VAL A 230 -10.33 9.01 1.40
CA VAL A 230 -9.46 10.00 0.75
C VAL A 230 -10.14 10.68 -0.44
N PRO A 231 -10.85 9.96 -1.34
CA PRO A 231 -11.57 10.62 -2.41
C PRO A 231 -12.70 11.54 -1.91
N GLU A 232 -13.27 11.28 -0.73
CA GLU A 232 -14.29 12.11 -0.08
C GLU A 232 -13.72 13.43 0.45
N MET A 233 -12.41 13.50 0.71
CA MET A 233 -11.72 14.75 1.07
C MET A 233 -11.65 15.74 -0.11
N THR A 234 -11.99 15.30 -1.32
CA THR A 234 -11.97 16.12 -2.53
C THR A 234 -13.38 16.26 -3.13
N ARG A 235 -13.57 17.30 -3.96
CA ARG A 235 -14.77 17.46 -4.79
C ARG A 235 -14.64 16.77 -6.15
N SER A 236 -13.50 16.14 -6.43
CA SER A 236 -13.22 15.50 -7.71
C SER A 236 -14.01 14.22 -7.92
N GLN A 237 -14.27 13.90 -9.18
CA GLN A 237 -14.87 12.62 -9.55
C GLN A 237 -13.86 11.49 -9.44
N VAL A 238 -14.34 10.35 -8.95
CA VAL A 238 -13.53 9.16 -8.71
C VAL A 238 -13.75 8.14 -9.81
N ILE A 239 -12.67 7.61 -10.37
CA ILE A 239 -12.69 6.48 -11.29
C ILE A 239 -12.31 5.25 -10.47
N ARG A 240 -13.31 4.45 -10.09
CA ARG A 240 -13.11 3.25 -9.29
C ARG A 240 -13.05 2.03 -10.21
N ILE A 241 -11.92 1.34 -10.18
CA ILE A 241 -11.71 0.06 -10.87
C ILE A 241 -11.74 -1.03 -9.81
N ASN A 242 -12.90 -1.66 -9.63
CA ASN A 242 -13.09 -2.71 -8.62
C ASN A 242 -14.22 -3.69 -9.00
N ARG A 243 -14.46 -4.71 -8.17
CA ARG A 243 -15.59 -5.64 -8.30
C ARG A 243 -16.92 -4.93 -8.00
N PRO A 244 -18.07 -5.45 -8.50
CA PRO A 244 -19.37 -4.80 -8.35
C PRO A 244 -19.81 -4.49 -6.92
N ALA A 245 -19.40 -5.30 -5.94
CA ALA A 245 -19.81 -5.15 -4.53
C ALA A 245 -19.30 -3.88 -3.84
N ASP A 246 -18.32 -3.19 -4.43
CA ASP A 246 -17.68 -1.99 -3.88
C ASP A 246 -17.98 -0.73 -4.73
N ALA A 247 -19.10 -0.72 -5.46
CA ALA A 247 -19.46 0.39 -6.35
C ALA A 247 -19.55 1.74 -5.60
N ILE A 248 -19.08 2.80 -6.24
CA ILE A 248 -19.21 4.17 -5.75
C ILE A 248 -20.56 4.78 -6.15
N ASP A 249 -21.05 5.74 -5.36
CA ASP A 249 -22.21 6.56 -5.75
C ASP A 249 -21.96 7.20 -7.14
N PRO A 250 -22.84 6.99 -8.13
CA PRO A 250 -22.71 7.60 -9.47
C PRO A 250 -22.58 9.13 -9.47
N LYS A 251 -23.05 9.82 -8.42
CA LYS A 251 -22.85 11.27 -8.24
C LYS A 251 -21.41 11.63 -7.86
N ARG A 252 -20.68 10.69 -7.28
CA ARG A 252 -19.30 10.85 -6.80
C ARG A 252 -18.26 10.33 -7.80
N GLY A 253 -18.66 9.49 -8.77
CA GLY A 253 -17.70 8.93 -9.70
C GLY A 253 -18.23 7.89 -10.67
N ILE A 254 -17.30 7.27 -11.39
CA ILE A 254 -17.52 6.23 -12.37
C ILE A 254 -16.98 4.94 -11.81
N ASN A 255 -17.82 3.90 -11.74
CA ASN A 255 -17.39 2.56 -11.36
C ASN A 255 -17.21 1.70 -12.61
N ILE A 256 -16.01 1.15 -12.81
CA ILE A 256 -15.71 0.23 -13.91
C ILE A 256 -15.43 -1.16 -13.33
N CYS A 257 -16.35 -2.10 -13.59
CA CYS A 257 -16.25 -3.46 -13.10
C CYS A 257 -15.29 -4.29 -13.97
N GLY A 258 -14.22 -4.83 -13.40
CA GLY A 258 -13.30 -5.70 -14.12
C GLY A 258 -11.99 -5.98 -13.38
N GLY A 259 -11.12 -6.77 -14.01
CA GLY A 259 -9.73 -6.92 -13.57
C GLY A 259 -8.95 -5.65 -13.83
N ALA A 260 -8.13 -5.20 -12.86
CA ALA A 260 -7.52 -3.87 -12.91
C ALA A 260 -6.66 -3.67 -14.15
N LEU A 261 -5.78 -4.62 -14.47
CA LEU A 261 -4.94 -4.54 -15.68
C LEU A 261 -5.76 -4.40 -16.96
N GLY A 262 -6.83 -5.18 -17.11
CA GLY A 262 -7.67 -5.16 -18.30
C GLY A 262 -8.32 -3.79 -18.51
N ILE A 263 -8.84 -3.20 -17.45
CA ILE A 263 -9.46 -1.86 -17.49
C ILE A 263 -8.41 -0.76 -17.71
N LEU A 264 -7.26 -0.82 -17.04
CA LEU A 264 -6.17 0.14 -17.25
C LEU A 264 -5.66 0.14 -18.69
N ARG A 265 -5.57 -1.03 -19.33
CA ARG A 265 -5.22 -1.15 -20.76
C ARG A 265 -6.30 -0.55 -21.66
N GLN A 266 -7.58 -0.82 -21.39
CA GLN A 266 -8.68 -0.25 -22.17
C GLN A 266 -8.68 1.28 -22.06
N LEU A 267 -8.59 1.84 -20.84
CA LEU A 267 -8.48 3.28 -20.63
C LEU A 267 -7.29 3.89 -21.38
N SER A 268 -6.14 3.22 -21.39
CA SER A 268 -4.96 3.69 -22.13
C SER A 268 -5.17 3.78 -23.64
N GLY A 269 -6.12 3.04 -24.20
CA GLY A 269 -6.47 3.16 -25.63
C GLY A 269 -7.21 4.46 -25.96
N PHE A 270 -7.74 5.16 -24.96
CA PHE A 270 -8.50 6.40 -25.12
C PHE A 270 -7.75 7.64 -24.63
N ILE A 271 -6.67 7.49 -23.84
CA ILE A 271 -5.93 8.60 -23.23
C ILE A 271 -4.66 8.88 -24.04
#